data_AF-A0A2E6W2Q8-F1
#
_entry.id   AF-A0A2E6W2Q8-F1
#
_cell.length_a   1.000
_cell.length_b   1.000
_cell.length_c   1.000
_cell.angle_alpha   90.00
_cell.angle_beta   90.00
_cell.angle_gamma   90.00
#
_symmetry.space_group_name_H-M   'P 1'
#
loop_
_entity.id
_entity.type
_entity.pdbx_description
1 polymer ?
#
loop_
_entity_poly.entity_id
_entity_poly.type
_entity_poly.pdbx_seq_one_letter_code
_entity_poly.pdbx_strand_id
1 'polypeptide(L)'
;MNLLNSIFFLLFVCTVIFAQQAVAEKKQTFKINDLVLSKTWVKASPRNARAGAGYLSIENLGSTDDSLIKVSSPIAGMSMIHDTVIEDGVAKMKHLDRFVIPAGKLAELKPGGLHIMLMGLKTQLNAGSKVTLTLKFLRAGSITVDFPIMKKRVD
;
A
#
# COMPACT_ATOMS: atom_id res chain seq x y z
N MET A 1 34.77 55.71 -5.24
CA MET A 1 34.10 54.69 -6.06
C MET A 1 34.25 53.31 -5.41
N ASN A 2 33.28 52.66 -4.76
CA ASN A 2 31.94 53.00 -4.32
C ASN A 2 31.62 52.09 -3.13
N LEU A 3 31.63 52.65 -1.92
CA LEU A 3 31.07 52.04 -0.70
C LEU A 3 29.52 51.92 -0.79
N LEU A 4 28.93 52.32 -1.93
CA LEU A 4 27.50 52.23 -2.26
C LEU A 4 27.07 50.94 -2.98
N ASN A 5 28.00 50.14 -3.54
CA ASN A 5 27.61 48.90 -4.26
C ASN A 5 27.36 47.71 -3.33
N SER A 6 27.77 47.79 -2.05
CA SER A 6 27.58 46.72 -1.08
C SER A 6 26.23 46.76 -0.37
N ILE A 7 25.48 47.86 -0.52
CA ILE A 7 24.21 48.10 0.20
C ILE A 7 23.00 47.88 -0.72
N PHE A 8 23.18 47.93 -2.05
CA PHE A 8 22.07 47.75 -3.00
C PHE A 8 21.76 46.29 -3.35
N PHE A 9 22.65 45.35 -3.05
CA PHE A 9 22.34 43.90 -3.17
C PHE A 9 21.68 43.33 -1.91
N LEU A 10 21.48 44.16 -0.89
CA LEU A 10 20.89 43.76 0.40
C LEU A 10 19.37 44.02 0.49
N LEU A 11 18.72 44.47 -0.60
CA LEU A 11 17.32 44.94 -0.57
C LEU A 11 16.43 44.36 -1.70
N PHE A 12 16.91 43.35 -2.42
CA PHE A 12 16.20 42.68 -3.51
C PHE A 12 16.73 41.24 -3.56
N VAL A 13 16.38 40.33 -2.65
CA VAL A 13 15.23 39.42 -2.77
C VAL A 13 14.81 39.05 -1.34
N CYS A 14 14.13 39.97 -0.67
CA CYS A 14 13.38 39.69 0.57
C CYS A 14 11.91 39.33 0.26
N THR A 15 11.63 38.98 -0.99
CA THR A 15 10.30 38.65 -1.49
C THR A 15 10.30 37.20 -1.93
N VAL A 16 9.31 36.48 -1.41
CA VAL A 16 8.97 35.10 -1.78
C VAL A 16 9.81 34.03 -1.08
N ILE A 17 9.78 34.08 0.25
CA ILE A 17 9.59 32.86 1.06
C ILE A 17 8.29 32.20 0.58
N PHE A 18 8.32 31.52 -0.58
CA PHE A 18 7.21 30.66 -0.96
C PHE A 18 7.36 29.40 -0.11
N ALA A 19 6.48 29.35 0.90
CA ALA A 19 6.08 28.19 1.64
C ALA A 19 6.71 26.91 1.10
N GLN A 20 7.66 26.34 1.86
CA GLN A 20 7.86 24.90 1.85
C GLN A 20 6.49 24.30 2.17
N GLN A 21 5.72 23.98 1.13
CA GLN A 21 4.64 23.05 1.27
C GLN A 21 5.32 21.74 1.58
N ALA A 22 5.42 21.43 2.88
CA ALA A 22 5.49 20.07 3.32
C ALA A 22 4.29 19.38 2.66
N VAL A 23 4.55 18.68 1.57
CA VAL A 23 3.59 17.74 1.01
C VAL A 23 3.50 16.64 2.07
N ALA A 24 2.64 16.86 3.06
CA ALA A 24 2.23 15.81 3.96
C ALA A 24 1.69 14.71 3.05
N GLU A 25 2.42 13.60 2.92
CA GLU A 25 1.90 12.41 2.26
C GLU A 25 0.57 12.09 2.95
N LYS A 26 -0.53 12.37 2.25
CA LYS A 26 -1.86 12.14 2.77
C LYS A 26 -1.96 10.62 2.95
N LYS A 27 -1.77 10.15 4.19
CA LYS A 27 -1.78 8.72 4.53
C LYS A 27 -3.13 8.16 4.12
N GLN A 28 -3.17 7.50 2.97
CA GLN A 28 -4.42 7.07 2.37
C GLN A 28 -5.02 5.98 3.25
N THR A 29 -6.21 6.27 3.78
CA THR A 29 -6.98 5.37 4.63
C THR A 29 -8.35 5.14 3.99
N PHE A 30 -8.86 3.93 4.13
CA PHE A 30 -10.16 3.52 3.64
C PHE A 30 -10.90 2.84 4.78
N LYS A 31 -12.19 3.13 4.93
CA LYS A 31 -12.99 2.57 6.01
C LYS A 31 -14.16 1.76 5.43
N ILE A 32 -14.41 0.59 6.01
CA ILE A 32 -15.62 -0.20 5.78
C ILE A 32 -16.09 -0.77 7.12
N ASN A 33 -17.25 -0.30 7.58
CA ASN A 33 -17.74 -0.55 8.94
C ASN A 33 -16.63 -0.25 9.97
N ASP A 34 -16.25 -1.23 10.78
CA ASP A 34 -15.22 -1.09 11.82
C ASP A 34 -13.79 -1.38 11.33
N LEU A 35 -13.61 -1.71 10.04
CA LEU A 35 -12.29 -1.98 9.47
C LEU A 35 -11.69 -0.71 8.86
N VAL A 36 -10.47 -0.39 9.25
CA VAL A 36 -9.65 0.68 8.67
C VAL A 36 -8.48 0.07 7.92
N LEU A 37 -8.47 0.28 6.61
CA LEU A 37 -7.41 -0.14 5.72
C LEU A 37 -6.46 1.04 5.50
N SER A 38 -5.17 0.80 5.61
CA SER A 38 -4.15 1.81 5.40
C SER A 38 -2.90 1.18 4.79
N LYS A 39 -1.89 2.01 4.50
CA LYS A 39 -0.58 1.53 4.05
C LYS A 39 -0.65 0.64 2.79
N THR A 40 -1.65 0.90 1.94
CA THR A 40 -1.89 0.12 0.72
C THR A 40 -0.78 0.36 -0.30
N TRP A 41 -0.19 -0.69 -0.83
CA TRP A 41 0.67 -0.62 -2.01
C TRP A 41 0.84 -1.97 -2.71
N VAL A 42 1.27 -1.94 -3.97
CA VAL A 42 1.69 -3.11 -4.76
C VAL A 42 3.14 -2.92 -5.16
N LYS A 43 3.93 -4.01 -5.11
CA LYS A 43 5.32 -3.97 -5.55
C LYS A 43 5.39 -3.90 -7.07
N ALA A 44 6.17 -2.95 -7.58
CA ALA A 44 6.46 -2.83 -9.02
C ALA A 44 7.08 -4.12 -9.57
N SER A 45 6.72 -4.48 -10.80
CA SER A 45 7.15 -5.73 -11.44
C SER A 45 8.10 -5.49 -12.62
N PRO A 46 8.98 -6.45 -12.93
CA PRO A 46 9.64 -6.53 -14.23
C PRO A 46 8.62 -6.62 -15.38
N ARG A 47 9.05 -6.27 -16.61
CA ARG A 47 8.21 -6.19 -17.82
C ARG A 47 7.42 -7.48 -18.13
N ASN A 48 8.01 -8.64 -17.87
CA ASN A 48 7.43 -9.95 -18.20
C ASN A 48 7.00 -10.76 -16.97
N ALA A 49 6.81 -10.09 -15.83
CA ALA A 49 6.41 -10.77 -14.60
C ALA A 49 5.00 -11.36 -14.75
N ARG A 50 4.86 -12.65 -14.43
CA ARG A 50 3.55 -13.32 -14.38
C ARG A 50 2.87 -13.20 -13.01
N ALA A 51 3.59 -12.65 -12.04
CA ALA A 51 3.19 -12.57 -10.65
C ALA A 51 3.53 -11.19 -10.05
N GLY A 52 2.71 -10.74 -9.10
CA GLY A 52 2.92 -9.53 -8.31
C GLY A 52 2.44 -9.71 -6.88
N ALA A 53 2.84 -8.79 -6.00
CA ALA A 53 2.48 -8.84 -4.58
C ALA A 53 1.94 -7.50 -4.09
N GLY A 54 0.80 -7.54 -3.39
CA GLY A 54 0.13 -6.41 -2.75
C GLY A 54 0.15 -6.51 -1.22
N TYR A 55 0.14 -5.36 -0.56
CA TYR A 55 0.38 -5.20 0.86
C TYR A 55 -0.49 -4.08 1.43
N LEU A 56 -0.95 -4.23 2.67
CA LEU A 56 -1.75 -3.26 3.41
C LEU A 56 -1.74 -3.59 4.90
N SER A 57 -2.18 -2.62 5.69
CA SER A 57 -2.54 -2.83 7.09
C SER A 57 -4.05 -2.74 7.24
N ILE A 58 -4.62 -3.63 8.04
CA ILE A 58 -6.06 -3.68 8.35
C ILE A 58 -6.22 -3.63 9.86
N GLU A 59 -6.79 -2.55 10.37
CA GLU A 59 -7.13 -2.40 11.78
C GLU A 59 -8.62 -2.69 11.97
N ASN A 60 -8.95 -3.58 12.90
CA ASN A 60 -10.32 -3.86 13.29
C ASN A 60 -10.65 -3.10 14.58
N LEU A 61 -11.44 -2.03 14.46
CA LEU A 61 -11.89 -1.20 15.58
C LEU A 61 -13.17 -1.74 16.24
N GLY A 62 -13.68 -2.86 15.77
CA GLY A 62 -14.91 -3.49 16.27
C GLY A 62 -14.65 -4.42 17.45
N SER A 63 -15.74 -4.95 18.00
CA SER A 63 -15.73 -5.89 19.13
C SER A 63 -15.77 -7.36 18.73
N THR A 64 -15.81 -7.66 17.42
CA THR A 64 -15.84 -9.02 16.89
C THR A 64 -14.81 -9.22 15.80
N ASP A 65 -14.23 -10.41 15.72
CA ASP A 65 -13.31 -10.79 14.64
C ASP A 65 -13.97 -10.67 13.26
N ASP A 66 -13.18 -10.27 12.26
CA ASP A 66 -13.54 -10.39 10.85
C ASP A 66 -12.49 -11.25 10.13
N SER A 67 -12.71 -11.55 8.86
CA SER A 67 -11.75 -12.25 8.03
C SER A 67 -11.77 -11.73 6.61
N LEU A 68 -10.59 -11.50 6.03
CA LEU A 68 -10.50 -11.32 4.58
C LEU A 68 -10.63 -12.69 3.94
N ILE A 69 -11.66 -12.89 3.13
CA ILE A 69 -12.02 -14.19 2.54
C ILE A 69 -11.83 -14.21 1.02
N LYS A 70 -11.67 -13.05 0.38
CA LYS A 70 -11.41 -12.98 -1.06
C LYS A 70 -10.74 -11.67 -1.44
N VAL A 71 -9.87 -11.76 -2.42
CA VAL A 71 -9.32 -10.61 -3.15
C VAL A 71 -9.55 -10.83 -4.64
N SER A 72 -9.76 -9.75 -5.38
CA SER A 72 -9.81 -9.78 -6.85
C SER A 72 -9.26 -8.50 -7.45
N SER A 73 -8.68 -8.59 -8.63
CA SER A 73 -8.24 -7.43 -9.41
C SER A 73 -8.43 -7.70 -10.91
N PRO A 74 -8.90 -6.72 -11.71
CA PRO A 74 -9.10 -6.92 -13.15
C PRO A 74 -7.80 -7.19 -13.92
N ILE A 75 -6.65 -6.77 -13.37
CA ILE A 75 -5.33 -6.93 -14.02
C ILE A 75 -4.70 -8.31 -13.80
N ALA A 76 -5.28 -9.14 -12.94
CA ALA A 76 -4.76 -10.47 -12.61
C ALA A 76 -5.79 -11.54 -13.01
N GLY A 77 -5.32 -12.68 -13.52
CA GLY A 77 -6.18 -13.84 -13.74
C GLY A 77 -6.66 -14.46 -12.42
N MET A 78 -5.83 -14.40 -11.38
CA MET A 78 -6.15 -14.91 -10.05
C MET A 78 -5.52 -14.02 -8.96
N SER A 79 -6.24 -13.83 -7.86
CA SER A 79 -5.75 -13.10 -6.69
C SER A 79 -5.94 -13.96 -5.46
N MET A 80 -4.89 -14.13 -4.67
CA MET A 80 -4.83 -15.07 -3.55
C MET A 80 -4.26 -14.40 -2.30
N ILE A 81 -4.57 -14.96 -1.13
CA ILE A 81 -3.97 -14.55 0.14
C ILE A 81 -2.91 -15.60 0.47
N HIS A 82 -1.67 -15.16 0.62
CA HIS A 82 -0.56 -16.05 0.97
C HIS A 82 0.07 -15.61 2.29
N ASP A 83 0.60 -16.58 3.03
CA ASP A 83 1.56 -16.35 4.11
C ASP A 83 2.95 -16.81 3.68
N THR A 84 3.97 -16.08 4.10
CA THR A 84 5.36 -16.47 3.86
C THR A 84 5.91 -17.03 5.16
N VAL A 85 6.21 -18.32 5.17
CA VAL A 85 6.75 -19.02 6.34
C VAL A 85 8.16 -19.50 6.04
N ILE A 86 9.04 -19.46 7.03
CA ILE A 86 10.38 -20.07 6.92
C ILE A 86 10.29 -21.45 7.56
N GLU A 87 10.44 -22.48 6.74
CA GLU A 87 10.50 -23.87 7.18
C GLU A 87 11.87 -24.41 6.76
N ASP A 88 12.65 -24.92 7.71
CA ASP A 88 14.00 -25.47 7.49
C ASP A 88 14.95 -24.50 6.77
N GLY A 89 14.86 -23.20 7.09
CA GLY A 89 15.66 -22.15 6.45
C GLY A 89 15.20 -21.76 5.04
N VAL A 90 14.14 -22.37 4.53
CA VAL A 90 13.58 -22.10 3.20
C VAL A 90 12.27 -21.32 3.32
N ALA A 91 12.17 -20.20 2.61
CA ALA A 91 10.92 -19.45 2.52
C ALA A 91 9.90 -20.20 1.64
N LYS A 92 8.74 -20.53 2.21
CA LYS A 92 7.60 -21.15 1.53
C LYS A 92 6.42 -20.18 1.52
N MET A 93 5.74 -20.10 0.40
CA MET A 93 4.47 -19.38 0.27
C MET A 93 3.32 -20.34 0.47
N LYS A 94 2.54 -20.15 1.53
CA LYS A 94 1.36 -20.96 1.87
C LYS A 94 0.10 -20.21 1.48
N HIS A 95 -0.73 -20.82 0.63
CA HIS A 95 -2.05 -20.29 0.30
C HIS A 95 -2.98 -20.35 1.52
N LEU A 96 -3.79 -19.30 1.70
CA LEU A 96 -4.83 -19.20 2.72
C LEU A 96 -6.17 -18.89 2.05
N ASP A 97 -7.20 -19.70 2.36
CA ASP A 97 -8.57 -19.43 1.93
C ASP A 97 -9.12 -18.14 2.58
N ARG A 98 -8.65 -17.85 3.79
CA ARG A 98 -8.95 -16.63 4.54
C ARG A 98 -7.87 -16.33 5.56
N PHE A 99 -7.80 -15.09 6.03
CA PHE A 99 -7.06 -14.76 7.25
C PHE A 99 -7.93 -13.93 8.20
N VAL A 100 -7.76 -14.16 9.51
CA VAL A 100 -8.54 -13.51 10.57
C VAL A 100 -7.95 -12.16 10.92
N ILE A 101 -8.80 -11.16 11.12
CA ILE A 101 -8.45 -9.85 11.67
C ILE A 101 -9.14 -9.75 13.04
N PRO A 102 -8.44 -10.06 14.14
CA PRO A 102 -9.07 -10.10 15.46
C PRO A 102 -9.61 -8.74 15.89
N ALA A 103 -10.67 -8.75 16.70
CA ALA A 103 -11.25 -7.54 17.29
C ALA A 103 -10.20 -6.69 18.04
N GLY A 104 -10.20 -5.38 17.81
CA GLY A 104 -9.27 -4.45 18.44
C GLY A 104 -7.80 -4.65 18.06
N LYS A 105 -7.51 -5.39 16.97
CA LYS A 105 -6.14 -5.69 16.53
C LYS A 105 -5.84 -5.15 15.13
N LEU A 106 -4.54 -4.99 14.90
CA LEU A 106 -3.95 -4.69 13.61
C LEU A 106 -3.45 -5.98 12.97
N ALA A 107 -3.90 -6.26 11.74
CA ALA A 107 -3.32 -7.28 10.88
C ALA A 107 -2.51 -6.61 9.76
N GLU A 108 -1.25 -7.02 9.60
CA GLU A 108 -0.35 -6.46 8.59
C GLU A 108 -0.04 -7.47 7.50
N LEU A 109 -0.31 -7.09 6.25
CA LEU A 109 0.21 -7.76 5.07
C LEU A 109 1.44 -7.01 4.61
N LYS A 110 2.62 -7.61 4.79
CA LYS A 110 3.93 -6.98 4.55
C LYS A 110 4.92 -7.95 3.89
N PRO A 111 5.96 -7.44 3.21
CA PRO A 111 6.98 -8.29 2.60
C PRO A 111 7.57 -9.27 3.62
N GLY A 112 7.63 -10.56 3.25
CA GLY A 112 8.14 -11.63 4.12
C GLY A 112 7.13 -12.22 5.10
N GLY A 113 5.85 -11.81 5.06
CA GLY A 113 4.76 -12.45 5.79
C GLY A 113 3.51 -12.58 4.93
N LEU A 114 2.35 -12.25 5.50
CA LEU A 114 1.08 -12.21 4.79
C LEU A 114 1.12 -11.21 3.61
N HIS A 115 0.58 -11.60 2.46
CA HIS A 115 0.50 -10.74 1.29
C HIS A 115 -0.60 -11.18 0.33
N ILE A 116 -1.00 -10.26 -0.55
CA ILE A 116 -1.90 -10.54 -1.67
C ILE A 116 -1.05 -10.96 -2.85
N MET A 117 -1.20 -12.20 -3.32
CA MET A 117 -0.53 -12.70 -4.51
C MET A 117 -1.41 -12.47 -5.74
N LEU A 118 -0.91 -11.74 -6.73
CA LEU A 118 -1.57 -11.48 -8.01
C LEU A 118 -0.92 -12.36 -9.08
N MET A 119 -1.63 -13.37 -9.58
CA MET A 119 -1.14 -14.32 -10.58
C MET A 119 -1.79 -14.09 -11.95
N GLY A 120 -1.03 -14.36 -13.01
CA GLY A 120 -1.48 -14.16 -14.37
C GLY A 120 -1.70 -12.68 -14.67
N LEU A 121 -0.69 -11.86 -14.35
CA LEU A 121 -0.73 -10.43 -14.64
C LEU A 121 -0.92 -10.20 -16.14
N LYS A 122 -1.93 -9.40 -16.49
CA LYS A 122 -2.26 -9.01 -17.87
C LYS A 122 -1.41 -7.83 -18.34
N THR A 123 -0.91 -7.04 -17.39
CA THR A 123 -0.09 -5.85 -17.64
C THR A 123 1.04 -5.75 -16.61
N GLN A 124 2.11 -5.05 -16.97
CA GLN A 124 3.21 -4.76 -16.05
C GLN A 124 2.75 -3.85 -14.91
N LEU A 125 3.24 -4.11 -13.69
CA LEU A 125 3.04 -3.25 -12.53
C LEU A 125 4.08 -2.12 -12.55
N ASN A 126 3.74 -1.01 -13.21
CA ASN A 126 4.61 0.16 -13.35
C ASN A 126 4.57 1.08 -12.12
N ALA A 127 5.73 1.39 -11.55
CA ALA A 127 5.83 2.30 -10.43
C ALA A 127 5.25 3.69 -10.77
N GLY A 128 4.54 4.30 -9.81
CA GLY A 128 3.85 5.58 -9.99
C GLY A 128 2.42 5.45 -10.53
N SER A 129 2.02 4.27 -11.01
CA SER A 129 0.62 3.96 -11.34
C SER A 129 -0.12 3.37 -10.13
N LYS A 130 -1.38 2.97 -10.33
CA LYS A 130 -2.23 2.31 -9.31
C LYS A 130 -2.84 1.03 -9.85
N VAL A 131 -3.17 0.10 -8.94
CA VAL A 131 -3.97 -1.09 -9.23
C VAL A 131 -5.21 -1.09 -8.35
N THR A 132 -6.38 -1.24 -8.95
CA THR A 132 -7.63 -1.44 -8.22
C THR A 132 -7.76 -2.89 -7.76
N LEU A 133 -7.96 -3.09 -6.46
CA LEU A 133 -8.27 -4.37 -5.84
C LEU A 133 -9.61 -4.28 -5.12
N THR A 134 -10.42 -5.32 -5.22
CA THR A 134 -11.60 -5.51 -4.39
C THR A 134 -11.29 -6.52 -3.31
N LEU A 135 -11.52 -6.12 -2.06
CA LEU A 135 -11.29 -6.90 -0.84
C LEU A 135 -12.67 -7.27 -0.28
N LYS A 136 -12.92 -8.57 -0.08
CA LYS A 136 -14.15 -9.07 0.53
C LYS A 136 -13.85 -9.64 1.91
N PHE A 137 -14.49 -9.04 2.90
CA PHE A 137 -14.50 -9.48 4.28
C PHE A 137 -15.74 -10.33 4.56
N LEU A 138 -15.64 -11.22 5.53
CA LEU A 138 -16.74 -12.10 5.92
C LEU A 138 -17.91 -11.31 6.51
N ARG A 139 -17.63 -10.31 7.36
CA ARG A 139 -18.66 -9.53 8.06
C ARG A 139 -18.79 -8.12 7.50
N ALA A 140 -17.68 -7.43 7.25
CA ALA A 140 -17.73 -6.04 6.79
C ALA A 140 -18.23 -5.87 5.34
N GLY A 141 -18.23 -6.94 4.54
CA GLY A 141 -18.64 -6.90 3.13
C GLY A 141 -17.47 -6.59 2.20
N SER A 142 -17.73 -5.89 1.10
CA SER A 142 -16.72 -5.63 0.06
C SER A 142 -16.36 -4.16 -0.06
N ILE A 143 -15.05 -3.89 -0.16
CA ILE A 143 -14.51 -2.56 -0.48
C ILE A 143 -13.57 -2.65 -1.68
N THR A 144 -13.65 -1.66 -2.57
CA THR A 144 -12.75 -1.51 -3.70
C THR A 144 -11.76 -0.38 -3.41
N VAL A 145 -10.48 -0.68 -3.56
CA VAL A 145 -9.36 0.17 -3.12
C VAL A 145 -8.30 0.23 -4.20
N ASP A 146 -7.81 1.44 -4.47
CA ASP A 146 -6.65 1.63 -5.34
C ASP A 146 -5.35 1.53 -4.53
N PHE A 147 -4.50 0.59 -4.95
CA PHE A 147 -3.17 0.37 -4.43
C PHE A 147 -2.14 1.10 -5.30
N PRO A 148 -1.37 2.07 -4.77
CA PRO A 148 -0.25 2.63 -5.50
C PRO A 148 0.82 1.58 -5.78
N ILE A 149 1.42 1.63 -6.96
CA ILE A 149 2.51 0.75 -7.35
C ILE A 149 3.84 1.42 -7.04
N MET A 150 4.69 0.77 -6.24
CA MET A 150 5.97 1.34 -5.78
C MET A 150 7.08 0.30 -5.85
N LYS A 151 8.33 0.72 -6.08
CA LYS A 151 9.50 -0.19 -6.05
C LYS A 151 9.76 -0.73 -4.64
N LYS A 152 9.63 0.14 -3.66
CA LYS A 152 9.72 -0.11 -2.23
C LYS A 152 8.84 0.93 -1.55
N ARG A 153 8.12 0.53 -0.51
CA ARG A 153 7.47 1.48 0.39
C ARG A 153 8.50 1.98 1.39
N VAL A 154 8.61 3.30 1.48
CA VAL A 154 9.46 3.99 2.45
C VAL A 154 8.48 4.68 3.38
N ASP A 155 8.12 4.03 4.47
CA ASP A 155 7.31 4.59 5.55
C ASP A 155 8.09 4.67 6.86
#